data_AF-A0A957AEI8-F1
#
_entry.id   AF-A0A957AEI8-F1
#
_cell.length_a   1.000
_cell.length_b   1.000
_cell.length_c   1.000
_cell.angle_alpha   90.00
_cell.angle_beta   90.00
_cell.angle_gamma   90.00
#
_symmetry.space_group_name_H-M   'P 1'
#
loop_
_entity.id
_entity.type
_entity.pdbx_description
1 polymer ?
#
loop_
_entity_poly.entity_id
_entity_poly.type
_entity_poly.pdbx_seq_one_letter_code
_entity_poly.pdbx_strand_id
1 'polypeptide(L)'
;MARTWDAEAVRRLREQLGVTQAELADRIGTRQQTVSEWETGASTPRRMSQRLLRLVAEEAGVYDAGDADERETTAEGGASGGGRAEDAR
;
A
#
# COMPACT_ATOMS: atom_id res chain seq x y z
N MET A 1 7.61 14.98 -7.37
CA MET A 1 6.13 14.94 -7.31
C MET A 1 5.82 13.57 -6.77
N ALA A 2 5.69 13.42 -5.45
CA ALA A 2 5.66 12.11 -4.80
C ALA A 2 4.78 11.13 -5.57
N ARG A 3 5.37 10.04 -6.09
CA ARG A 3 4.62 9.01 -6.80
C ARG A 3 3.44 8.55 -5.96
N THR A 4 2.24 8.78 -6.47
CA THR A 4 1.00 8.32 -5.88
C THR A 4 0.93 6.79 -5.98
N TRP A 5 0.58 6.13 -4.89
CA TRP A 5 0.22 4.71 -4.91
C TRP A 5 -1.23 4.56 -5.35
N ASP A 6 -1.44 4.50 -6.67
CA ASP A 6 -2.70 4.12 -7.27
C ASP A 6 -2.84 2.58 -7.40
N ALA A 7 -4.01 2.14 -7.87
CA ALA A 7 -4.33 0.72 -8.01
C ALA A 7 -3.33 -0.04 -8.87
N GLU A 8 -2.88 0.57 -9.97
CA GLU A 8 -1.93 -0.03 -10.88
C GLU A 8 -0.52 -0.10 -10.27
N ALA A 9 -0.09 0.94 -9.55
CA ALA A 9 1.19 0.97 -8.88
C ALA A 9 1.33 -0.12 -7.81
N VAL A 10 0.28 -0.31 -7.00
CA VAL A 10 0.27 -1.39 -5.97
C VAL A 10 0.35 -2.76 -6.65
N ARG A 11 -0.46 -2.98 -7.68
CA ARG A 11 -0.47 -4.25 -8.42
C ARG A 11 0.87 -4.53 -9.11
N ARG A 12 1.45 -3.53 -9.77
CA ARG A 12 2.76 -3.65 -10.44
C ARG A 12 3.87 -3.98 -9.43
N LEU A 13 3.88 -3.33 -8.27
CA LEU A 13 4.83 -3.67 -7.20
C LEU A 13 4.68 -5.14 -6.80
N ARG A 14 3.46 -5.59 -6.53
CA ARG A 14 3.19 -6.98 -6.15
C ARG A 14 3.68 -7.97 -7.22
N GLU A 15 3.38 -7.70 -8.49
CA GLU A 15 3.78 -8.55 -9.61
C GLU A 15 5.31 -8.58 -9.80
N GLN A 16 5.98 -7.43 -9.64
CA GLN A 16 7.44 -7.33 -9.70
C GLN A 16 8.14 -8.10 -8.56
N LEU A 17 7.54 -8.10 -7.37
CA LEU A 17 8.00 -8.89 -6.23
C LEU A 17 7.74 -10.38 -6.42
N GLY A 18 6.90 -10.77 -7.37
CA GLY A 18 6.48 -12.16 -7.58
C GLY A 18 5.65 -12.72 -6.42
N VAL A 19 4.95 -11.87 -5.67
CA VAL A 19 4.18 -12.28 -4.48
C VAL A 19 2.67 -12.21 -4.70
N THR A 20 1.93 -12.91 -3.84
CA THR A 20 0.46 -12.83 -3.74
C THR A 20 0.01 -11.59 -2.96
N GLN A 21 -1.27 -11.25 -3.03
CA GLN A 21 -1.84 -10.12 -2.27
C GLN A 21 -1.72 -10.36 -0.76
N ALA A 22 -1.81 -11.62 -0.31
CA ALA A 22 -1.64 -12.00 1.09
C ALA A 22 -0.20 -11.76 1.56
N GLU A 23 0.78 -12.22 0.78
CA GLU A 23 2.20 -12.05 1.13
C GLU A 23 2.62 -10.57 1.10
N LEU A 24 2.10 -9.76 0.16
CA LEU A 24 2.32 -8.32 0.20
C LEU A 24 1.69 -7.70 1.46
N ALA A 25 0.48 -8.13 1.83
CA ALA A 25 -0.20 -7.64 3.01
C ALA A 25 0.58 -7.97 4.29
N ASP A 26 1.10 -9.20 4.41
CA ASP A 26 1.92 -9.65 5.52
C ASP A 26 3.21 -8.82 5.64
N ARG A 27 3.88 -8.52 4.52
CA ARG A 27 5.09 -7.69 4.49
C ARG A 27 4.87 -6.27 5.02
N ILE A 28 3.72 -5.67 4.73
CA ILE A 28 3.42 -4.29 5.15
C ILE A 28 2.46 -4.21 6.36
N GLY A 29 2.18 -5.34 7.01
CA GLY A 29 1.35 -5.38 8.22
C GLY A 29 -0.10 -4.94 8.01
N THR A 30 -0.71 -5.31 6.88
CA THR A 30 -2.14 -5.06 6.60
C THR A 30 -2.88 -6.37 6.30
N ARG A 31 -4.13 -6.30 5.84
CA ARG A 31 -4.94 -7.45 5.43
C ARG A 31 -4.91 -7.63 3.91
N GLN A 32 -5.00 -8.87 3.44
CA GLN A 32 -5.10 -9.18 2.01
C GLN A 32 -6.27 -8.44 1.33
N GLN A 33 -7.42 -8.37 1.99
CA GLN A 33 -8.60 -7.62 1.50
C GLN A 33 -8.27 -6.15 1.22
N THR A 34 -7.48 -5.52 2.09
CA THR A 34 -7.07 -4.12 1.93
C THR A 34 -6.17 -3.95 0.71
N VAL A 35 -5.26 -4.89 0.44
CA VAL A 35 -4.46 -4.90 -0.79
C VAL A 35 -5.36 -5.07 -2.02
N SER A 36 -6.36 -5.96 -1.96
CA SER A 36 -7.33 -6.12 -3.05
C SER A 36 -8.14 -4.85 -3.32
N GLU A 37 -8.56 -4.14 -2.28
CA GLU A 37 -9.27 -2.85 -2.43
C GLU A 37 -8.38 -1.79 -3.08
N TRP A 38 -7.09 -1.77 -2.75
CA TRP A 38 -6.14 -0.88 -3.41
C TRP A 38 -5.95 -1.24 -4.88
N GLU A 39 -5.69 -2.51 -5.19
CA GLU A 39 -5.46 -2.97 -6.58
C GLU A 39 -6.70 -2.85 -7.48
N THR A 40 -7.90 -2.76 -6.90
CA THR A 40 -9.15 -2.50 -7.63
C THR A 40 -9.56 -1.02 -7.65
N GLY A 41 -8.85 -0.17 -6.90
CA GLY A 41 -9.18 1.25 -6.75
C GLY A 41 -10.41 1.53 -5.87
N ALA A 42 -10.91 0.52 -5.16
CA ALA A 42 -12.01 0.68 -4.20
C ALA A 42 -11.61 1.52 -2.98
N SER A 43 -10.32 1.49 -2.61
CA SER A 43 -9.72 2.42 -1.64
C SER A 43 -8.29 2.75 -2.04
N THR A 44 -7.68 3.75 -1.39
CA THR A 44 -6.27 4.11 -1.62
C THR A 44 -5.43 3.91 -0.36
N PRO A 45 -4.13 3.56 -0.49
CA PRO A 45 -3.27 3.40 0.67
C PRO A 45 -3.13 4.72 1.43
N ARG A 46 -3.25 4.68 2.75
CA ARG A 46 -3.02 5.86 3.61
C ARG A 46 -1.52 6.18 3.71
N ARG A 47 -1.15 7.37 4.20
CA ARG A 47 0.27 7.81 4.30
C ARG A 47 1.23 6.76 4.86
N MET A 48 0.87 6.11 5.98
CA MET A 48 1.73 5.06 6.56
C MET A 48 1.90 3.85 5.64
N SER A 49 0.82 3.38 5.02
CA SER A 49 0.87 2.29 4.05
C SER A 49 1.67 2.67 2.80
N GLN A 50 1.54 3.91 2.31
CA GLN A 50 2.35 4.43 1.20
C GLN A 50 3.85 4.40 1.54
N ARG A 51 4.21 4.76 2.78
CA ARG A 51 5.60 4.69 3.26
C ARG A 51 6.11 3.26 3.33
N LEU A 52 5.30 2.31 3.80
CA LEU A 52 5.68 0.89 3.85
C LEU A 52 5.82 0.29 2.44
N LEU A 53 4.90 0.61 1.53
CA LEU A 53 4.99 0.21 0.13
C LEU A 53 6.28 0.72 -0.53
N ARG A 54 6.67 1.98 -0.23
CA ARG A 54 7.95 2.53 -0.69
C ARG A 54 9.15 1.74 -0.16
N LEU A 55 9.18 1.44 1.14
CA LEU A 55 10.28 0.66 1.74
C LEU A 55 10.40 -0.74 1.12
N VAL A 56 9.28 -1.43 0.89
CA VAL A 56 9.28 -2.75 0.22
C VAL A 56 9.76 -2.64 -1.23
N ALA A 57 9.37 -1.57 -1.93
CA ALA A 57 9.83 -1.33 -3.31
C ALA A 57 11.34 -1.04 -3.39
N GLU A 58 11.86 -0.26 -2.44
CA GLU A 58 13.29 0.04 -2.31
C GLU A 58 14.10 -1.23 -1.98
N GLU A 59 13.63 -2.06 -1.03
CA GLU A 59 14.28 -3.32 -0.66
C GLU A 59 14.42 -4.27 -1.86
N ALA A 60 13.39 -4.35 -2.69
CA ALA A 60 13.40 -5.21 -3.86
C ALA A 60 14.16 -4.64 -5.06
N GLY A 61 14.72 -3.42 -4.94
CA GLY A 61 15.46 -2.77 -6.03
C GLY A 61 14.59 -2.44 -7.24
N VAL A 62 13.27 -2.41 -7.07
CA VAL A 62 12.31 -2.12 -8.16
C VAL A 62 11.83 -0.67 -8.13
N TYR A 63 12.57 0.19 -7.41
CA TYR A 63 12.29 1.61 -7.26
C TYR A 63 13.24 2.45 -8.12
N ASP A 64 12.67 3.19 -9.08
CA ASP A 64 13.36 4.30 -9.75
C ASP A 64 13.35 5.48 -8.79
N ALA A 65 14.53 5.93 -8.34
CA ALA A 65 14.76 6.89 -7.26
C ALA A 65 14.38 8.35 -7.60
N GLY A 66 13.25 8.55 -8.29
CA GLY A 66 12.79 9.85 -8.79
C GLY A 66 11.99 10.71 -7.80
N ASP A 67 11.72 10.25 -6.58
CA ASP A 67 10.89 10.99 -5.63
C ASP A 67 11.50 11.02 -4.23
N ALA A 68 12.48 11.89 -4.04
CA ALA A 68 12.91 12.26 -2.69
C ALA A 68 11.73 12.94 -1.96
N ASP A 69 11.43 12.39 -0.79
CA ASP A 69 10.44 12.81 0.20
C ASP A 69 10.62 14.30 0.58
N GLU A 70 9.69 15.17 0.17
CA GLU A 70 9.54 16.49 0.76
C GLU A 70 9.03 16.31 2.19
N ARG A 71 9.96 16.47 3.14
CA ARG A 71 9.70 16.37 4.57
C ARG A 71 8.57 17.34 4.97
N GLU A 72 7.41 16.81 5.35
CA GLU A 72 6.46 17.55 6.17
C GLU A 72 5.94 16.71 7.33
N THR A 73 6.49 17.04 8.49
CA THR A 73 6.00 16.77 9.83
C THR A 73 4.67 17.52 10.02
N THR A 74 3.60 16.84 10.45
CA THR A 74 2.69 17.23 11.56
C THR A 74 1.34 16.48 11.47
N ALA A 75 0.86 16.03 12.64
CA ALA A 75 -0.52 15.69 13.04
C ALA A 75 -1.21 14.42 12.50
N GLU A 76 -1.21 13.41 13.38
CA GLU A 76 -2.39 12.73 13.96
C GLU A 76 -3.73 12.75 13.21
N GLY A 77 -4.30 11.56 13.00
CA GLY A 77 -5.68 11.41 12.52
C GLY A 77 -6.11 9.96 12.28
N GLY A 78 -6.55 9.30 13.35
CA GLY A 78 -7.53 8.20 13.39
C GLY A 78 -7.59 7.18 12.24
N ALA A 79 -7.14 5.96 12.52
CA ALA A 79 -7.79 4.77 11.97
C ALA A 79 -8.63 4.14 13.09
N SER A 80 -9.78 4.76 13.34
CA SER A 80 -10.95 4.13 13.96
C SER A 80 -11.67 3.28 12.91
N GLY A 81 -12.25 2.16 13.34
CA GLY A 81 -13.16 1.30 12.56
C GLY A 81 -12.45 0.13 11.88
N GLY A 82 -12.53 -1.13 12.35
CA GLY A 82 -13.59 -1.71 13.15
C GLY A 82 -14.86 -1.85 12.31
N GLY A 83 -14.85 -2.77 11.33
CA GLY A 83 -16.02 -3.09 10.52
C GLY A 83 -15.90 -4.51 9.97
N ARG A 84 -16.58 -5.46 10.61
CA ARG A 84 -17.02 -6.70 9.97
C ARG A 84 -18.01 -6.33 8.87
N ALA A 85 -17.90 -7.00 7.73
CA ALA A 85 -18.98 -7.27 6.80
C ALA A 85 -18.64 -8.65 6.22
N GLU A 86 -19.21 -9.74 6.74
CA GLU A 86 -20.57 -10.26 6.50
C GLU A 86 -20.83 -10.58 5.02
N ASP A 87 -21.06 -11.88 4.80
CA ASP A 87 -21.84 -12.53 3.74
C ASP A 87 -21.54 -12.23 2.27
N ALA A 88 -20.95 -13.23 1.60
CA ALA A 88 -21.27 -13.54 0.21
C ALA A 88 -21.01 -15.02 -0.12
N ARG A 89 -21.97 -15.86 0.29
CA ARG A 89 -22.38 -17.18 -0.25
C ARG A 89 -21.37 -18.32 -0.31
#